data_AF-A0A1Y1RKP6-F1
#
_entry.id   AF-A0A1Y1RKP6-F1
#
_cell.length_a   1.000
_cell.length_b   1.000
_cell.length_c   1.000
_cell.angle_alpha   90.00
_cell.angle_beta   90.00
_cell.angle_gamma   90.00
#
_symmetry.space_group_name_H-M   'P 1'
#
loop_
_entity.id
_entity.type
_entity.pdbx_description
1 polymer ?
#
loop_
_entity_poly.entity_id
_entity_poly.type
_entity_poly.pdbx_seq_one_letter_code
_entity_poly.pdbx_strand_id
1 'polypeptide(L)'
;MLKAGLNKKFFDNVQEELHLDDHCEQLFLILVRYLHLPVDQLRQFYERTSHVMVEKANMIRYTRSWEHCIFTFQGKIELKEGVQDGYLQFASPNYGEAVDKMIRNDKQGLSVFNLLMQVMTNSRKVVGSEYLAFSIAENYKTFPNQGRIILGRLVKSNEENIRISVAKAIRDYFTNIPRKTSESLLYALSKDKNPSVINETLSTIAINFDQLSDKVKKVIGKIAKDSEIEIRATVAGPLVRYHSKLSEKVQNLFEELLDDVDMDVRERAAIAIMDNYSYLPKEKSTRFMLKLAKDDESNVRQWIAHGIVQNYSELGPELQPLLNEFSVDKDVGVRGNLAKAIVSNFNNLPHDAQILLKGLALDDEWFVRRTIATAIIENYEDSPLHVRRLLKVFAKDKYNDARGWLSSAIASHFNELGEDIQKQLLTLAEDKSSVVRGWVACAVISNYHSLPSDYRALLSQLAKDSDANVRASLTSEIGLSMAEFPLEVTELILQLSKDPESQVRVRMPDVVTRNYPNLPEEVHRCLYDLAQDSSLDIRRKVAYSTFSWLSKVPEKARQEILDIIKEKQGKK
;
A
#
# COMPACT_ATOMS: atom_id res chain seq x y z
N MET A 1 -54.23 -4.16 5.48
CA MET A 1 -54.73 -5.39 6.13
C MET A 1 -54.45 -6.61 5.25
N LEU A 2 -53.16 -6.96 5.08
CA LEU A 2 -52.71 -8.26 4.57
C LEU A 2 -51.28 -8.48 5.12
N LYS A 3 -51.21 -8.71 6.44
CA LYS A 3 -50.07 -9.37 7.09
C LYS A 3 -50.35 -10.87 7.04
N ALA A 4 -50.23 -11.49 5.87
CA ALA A 4 -50.15 -12.94 5.80
C ALA A 4 -48.68 -13.29 6.01
N GLY A 5 -48.34 -13.67 7.25
CA GLY A 5 -47.00 -14.11 7.60
C GLY A 5 -46.67 -15.37 6.84
N LEU A 6 -45.58 -15.34 6.07
CA LEU A 6 -44.91 -16.57 5.68
C LEU A 6 -44.44 -17.22 6.99
N ASN A 7 -45.05 -18.37 7.30
CA ASN A 7 -44.85 -19.10 8.54
C ASN A 7 -43.41 -19.64 8.61
N LYS A 8 -42.79 -19.57 9.79
CA LYS A 8 -41.52 -20.22 10.14
C LYS A 8 -41.41 -21.65 9.58
N LYS A 9 -42.50 -22.41 9.58
CA LYS A 9 -42.60 -23.77 9.03
C LYS A 9 -42.34 -23.87 7.52
N PHE A 10 -42.62 -22.82 6.75
CA PHE A 10 -42.25 -22.76 5.33
C PHE A 10 -40.75 -22.59 5.16
N PHE A 11 -40.11 -21.81 6.03
CA PHE A 11 -38.65 -21.62 6.02
C PHE A 11 -37.92 -22.85 6.56
N ASP A 12 -38.37 -23.42 7.66
CA ASP A 12 -37.79 -24.64 8.26
C ASP A 12 -37.87 -25.82 7.27
N ASN A 13 -38.99 -25.97 6.53
CA ASN A 13 -39.10 -27.00 5.49
C ASN A 13 -38.19 -26.76 4.28
N VAL A 14 -37.97 -25.50 3.88
CA VAL A 14 -37.04 -25.16 2.78
C VAL A 14 -35.59 -25.38 3.20
N GLN A 15 -35.27 -25.14 4.47
CA GLN A 15 -33.93 -25.31 5.04
C GLN A 15 -33.56 -26.79 5.23
N GLU A 16 -34.51 -27.63 5.65
CA GLU A 16 -34.31 -29.08 5.81
C GLU A 16 -34.28 -29.84 4.46
N GLU A 17 -35.02 -29.40 3.44
CA GLU A 17 -35.13 -30.17 2.19
C GLU A 17 -33.98 -29.94 1.18
N LEU A 18 -33.25 -28.81 1.20
CA LEU A 18 -32.27 -28.58 0.10
C LEU A 18 -30.95 -27.88 0.37
N HIS A 19 -30.36 -28.05 1.56
CA HIS A 19 -28.92 -27.82 1.81
C HIS A 19 -28.37 -26.55 1.14
N LEU A 20 -29.11 -25.44 1.24
CA LEU A 20 -28.72 -24.17 0.62
C LEU A 20 -27.53 -23.59 1.37
N ASP A 21 -26.59 -22.95 0.65
CA ASP A 21 -25.62 -22.08 1.31
C ASP A 21 -26.32 -20.80 1.81
N ASP A 22 -25.84 -20.24 2.91
CA ASP A 22 -26.41 -19.08 3.62
C ASP A 22 -26.73 -17.87 2.72
N HIS A 23 -25.99 -17.68 1.61
CA HIS A 23 -26.20 -16.59 0.66
C HIS A 23 -27.42 -16.83 -0.23
N CYS A 24 -27.71 -18.07 -0.63
CA CYS A 24 -28.90 -18.40 -1.42
C CYS A 24 -30.19 -18.24 -0.60
N GLU A 25 -30.13 -18.57 0.69
CA GLU A 25 -31.23 -18.38 1.64
C GLU A 25 -31.57 -16.89 1.85
N GLN A 26 -30.55 -16.04 1.99
CA GLN A 26 -30.74 -14.59 2.12
C GLN A 26 -31.33 -13.96 0.85
N LEU A 27 -30.90 -14.40 -0.35
CA LEU A 27 -31.47 -13.94 -1.62
C LEU A 27 -32.96 -14.30 -1.75
N PHE A 28 -33.32 -15.53 -1.35
CA PHE A 28 -34.70 -16.02 -1.35
C PHE A 28 -35.59 -15.25 -0.36
N LEU A 29 -35.10 -15.02 0.86
CA LEU A 29 -35.78 -14.20 1.87
C LEU A 29 -36.01 -12.75 1.42
N ILE A 30 -35.05 -12.17 0.70
CA ILE A 30 -35.16 -10.83 0.10
C ILE A 30 -36.27 -10.80 -0.97
N LEU A 31 -36.31 -11.79 -1.87
CA LEU A 31 -37.31 -11.91 -2.94
C LEU A 31 -38.73 -12.05 -2.38
N VAL A 32 -38.87 -12.86 -1.31
CA VAL A 32 -40.13 -13.12 -0.60
C VAL A 32 -40.65 -11.86 0.12
N ARG A 33 -39.76 -11.06 0.74
CA ARG A 33 -40.17 -9.92 1.58
C ARG A 33 -40.53 -8.66 0.79
N TYR A 34 -39.93 -8.43 -0.38
CA TYR A 34 -40.10 -7.18 -1.13
C TYR A 34 -41.02 -7.24 -2.33
N LEU A 35 -41.26 -8.41 -2.91
CA LEU A 35 -42.05 -8.48 -4.14
C LEU A 35 -43.55 -8.63 -3.89
N HIS A 36 -43.98 -8.90 -2.66
CA HIS A 36 -45.38 -9.23 -2.34
C HIS A 36 -45.99 -10.23 -3.36
N LEU A 37 -45.17 -11.16 -3.86
CA LEU A 37 -45.62 -12.10 -4.88
C LEU A 37 -46.62 -13.05 -4.26
N PRO A 38 -47.65 -13.47 -5.02
CA PRO A 38 -48.47 -14.60 -4.64
C PRO A 38 -47.59 -15.82 -4.36
N VAL A 39 -47.91 -16.56 -3.29
CA VAL A 39 -47.16 -17.73 -2.81
C VAL A 39 -46.87 -18.74 -3.94
N ASP A 40 -47.79 -18.88 -4.90
CA ASP A 40 -47.65 -19.80 -6.03
C ASP A 40 -46.57 -19.37 -7.03
N GLN A 41 -46.30 -18.07 -7.16
CA GLN A 41 -45.20 -17.56 -8.00
C GLN A 41 -43.85 -17.71 -7.31
N LEU A 42 -43.80 -17.55 -5.97
CA LEU A 42 -42.61 -17.86 -5.17
C LEU A 42 -42.28 -19.35 -5.18
N ARG A 43 -43.31 -20.20 -5.13
CA ARG A 43 -43.17 -21.66 -5.24
C ARG A 43 -42.68 -22.08 -6.63
N GLN A 44 -43.28 -21.57 -7.71
CA GLN A 44 -42.78 -21.84 -9.06
C GLN A 44 -41.35 -21.32 -9.30
N PHE A 45 -41.00 -20.20 -8.69
CA PHE A 45 -39.64 -19.66 -8.73
C PHE A 45 -38.65 -20.61 -8.04
N TYR A 46 -38.95 -21.02 -6.82
CA TYR A 46 -38.17 -21.97 -6.05
C TYR A 46 -37.99 -23.28 -6.82
N GLU A 47 -39.08 -23.90 -7.29
CA GLU A 47 -39.06 -25.17 -8.04
C GLU A 47 -38.21 -25.09 -9.33
N ARG A 48 -38.12 -23.91 -9.95
CA ARG A 48 -37.33 -23.70 -11.18
C ARG A 48 -35.87 -23.36 -10.94
N THR A 49 -35.50 -22.94 -9.73
CA THR A 49 -34.18 -22.31 -9.49
C THR A 49 -33.39 -22.98 -8.37
N SER A 50 -34.05 -23.71 -7.47
CA SER A 50 -33.43 -24.43 -6.35
C SER A 50 -32.40 -25.46 -6.82
N HIS A 51 -32.71 -26.23 -7.86
CA HIS A 51 -31.78 -27.22 -8.43
C HIS A 51 -30.50 -26.57 -8.99
N VAL A 52 -30.60 -25.40 -9.63
CA VAL A 52 -29.46 -24.66 -10.20
C VAL A 52 -28.60 -24.00 -9.11
N MET A 53 -29.23 -23.49 -8.05
CA MET A 53 -28.50 -22.90 -6.91
C MET A 53 -27.71 -23.98 -6.15
N VAL A 54 -28.30 -25.15 -5.92
CA VAL A 54 -27.65 -26.29 -5.25
C VAL A 54 -26.54 -26.91 -6.11
N GLU A 55 -26.74 -27.07 -7.42
CA GLU A 55 -25.73 -27.65 -8.31
C GLU A 55 -24.51 -26.72 -8.49
N LYS A 56 -24.72 -25.39 -8.54
CA LYS A 56 -23.62 -24.41 -8.65
C LYS A 56 -22.89 -24.14 -7.34
N ALA A 57 -23.57 -24.17 -6.19
CA ALA A 57 -22.91 -24.10 -4.88
C ALA A 57 -21.85 -25.21 -4.73
N ASN A 58 -22.10 -26.39 -5.30
CA ASN A 58 -21.17 -27.51 -5.35
C ASN A 58 -20.03 -27.34 -6.38
N MET A 59 -20.24 -26.59 -7.48
CA MET A 59 -19.22 -26.39 -8.52
C MET A 59 -18.12 -25.37 -8.15
N ILE A 60 -18.39 -24.40 -7.28
CA ILE A 60 -17.47 -23.25 -7.08
C ILE A 60 -16.25 -23.62 -6.21
N ARG A 61 -16.17 -24.81 -5.58
CA ARG A 61 -15.05 -25.25 -4.70
C ARG A 61 -14.43 -24.09 -3.89
N TYR A 62 -15.25 -23.36 -3.15
CA TYR A 62 -14.75 -22.40 -2.17
C TYR A 62 -14.29 -23.17 -0.93
N THR A 63 -13.03 -23.59 -0.93
CA THR A 63 -12.33 -24.08 0.25
C THR A 63 -11.74 -22.90 1.02
N ARG A 64 -12.59 -22.12 1.70
CA ARG A 64 -12.16 -21.36 2.88
C ARG A 64 -13.23 -21.47 3.97
N SER A 65 -12.89 -22.34 4.92
CA SER A 65 -13.42 -22.51 6.27
C SER A 65 -14.95 -22.48 6.45
N TRP A 66 -15.55 -23.63 6.18
CA TRP A 66 -16.86 -24.06 6.68
C TRP A 66 -17.06 -23.82 8.21
N GLU A 67 -15.97 -23.76 8.98
CA GLU A 67 -16.02 -23.72 10.45
C GLU A 67 -16.19 -22.31 11.03
N HIS A 68 -15.94 -21.24 10.25
CA HIS A 68 -16.10 -19.87 10.75
C HIS A 68 -17.52 -19.33 10.57
N CYS A 69 -18.29 -19.82 9.58
CA CYS A 69 -19.70 -19.47 9.43
C CYS A 69 -20.55 -20.14 10.51
N ILE A 70 -20.28 -21.41 10.85
CA ILE A 70 -21.13 -22.21 11.75
C ILE A 70 -21.19 -21.65 13.18
N PHE A 71 -20.14 -20.98 13.67
CA PHE A 71 -20.16 -20.46 15.04
C PHE A 71 -21.03 -19.21 15.25
N THR A 72 -21.51 -18.59 14.17
CA THR A 72 -22.40 -17.41 14.23
C THR A 72 -23.88 -17.79 14.04
N PHE A 73 -24.18 -19.03 13.67
CA PHE A 73 -25.53 -19.44 13.22
C PHE A 73 -26.50 -19.91 14.32
N GLN A 74 -26.05 -20.13 15.56
CA GLN A 74 -26.94 -20.58 16.66
C GLN A 74 -27.58 -19.43 17.47
N GLY A 75 -27.33 -18.17 17.09
CA GLY A 75 -27.93 -17.00 17.73
C GLY A 75 -28.83 -16.25 16.77
N LYS A 76 -30.13 -16.15 17.11
CA LYS A 76 -31.16 -15.23 16.55
C LYS A 76 -30.71 -14.42 15.32
N ILE A 77 -31.28 -14.75 14.16
CA ILE A 77 -31.27 -13.90 12.96
C ILE A 77 -31.86 -12.53 13.32
N GLU A 78 -31.00 -11.59 13.71
CA GLU A 78 -31.27 -10.19 13.45
C GLU A 78 -30.94 -9.98 11.96
N LEU A 79 -31.98 -9.78 11.15
CA LEU A 79 -31.96 -9.38 9.72
C LEU A 79 -31.22 -8.05 9.45
N LYS A 80 -30.26 -7.65 10.30
CA LYS A 80 -29.61 -6.34 10.28
C LYS A 80 -28.63 -6.15 9.14
N GLU A 81 -28.06 -7.22 8.57
CA GLU A 81 -26.97 -7.05 7.60
C GLU A 81 -27.43 -6.97 6.14
N GLY A 82 -28.44 -7.75 5.72
CA GLY A 82 -28.94 -7.71 4.32
C GLY A 82 -30.05 -6.68 4.04
N VAL A 83 -30.78 -6.27 5.09
CA VAL A 83 -31.90 -5.31 5.00
C VAL A 83 -31.98 -4.49 6.29
N GLN A 84 -31.30 -3.35 6.30
CA GLN A 84 -31.49 -2.33 7.33
C GLN A 84 -32.54 -1.30 6.84
N ASP A 85 -33.52 -0.94 7.67
CA ASP A 85 -34.52 0.12 7.43
C ASP A 85 -35.38 0.04 6.15
N GLY A 86 -35.62 -1.15 5.60
CA GLY A 86 -36.47 -1.28 4.40
C GLY A 86 -35.72 -1.07 3.08
N TYR A 87 -34.40 -1.25 3.09
CA TYR A 87 -33.53 -1.16 1.92
C TYR A 87 -32.85 -2.51 1.60
N LEU A 88 -32.61 -2.81 0.33
CA LEU A 88 -31.68 -3.90 -0.05
C LEU A 88 -30.25 -3.43 0.18
N GLN A 89 -29.52 -4.12 1.04
CA GLN A 89 -28.09 -3.91 1.25
C GLN A 89 -27.35 -5.20 0.91
N PHE A 90 -26.60 -5.20 -0.20
CA PHE A 90 -25.67 -6.29 -0.48
C PHE A 90 -24.44 -6.10 0.43
N ALA A 91 -24.53 -6.55 1.70
CA ALA A 91 -23.50 -6.35 2.71
C ALA A 91 -22.24 -7.21 2.52
N SER A 92 -22.28 -8.18 1.60
CA SER A 92 -21.14 -9.02 1.25
C SER A 92 -20.82 -8.90 -0.25
N PRO A 93 -19.54 -8.74 -0.65
CA PRO A 93 -19.08 -8.77 -2.06
C PRO A 93 -19.62 -9.98 -2.84
N ASN A 94 -19.89 -11.07 -2.12
CA ASN A 94 -20.29 -12.38 -2.61
C ASN A 94 -21.65 -12.38 -3.31
N TYR A 95 -22.56 -11.43 -3.04
CA TYR A 95 -23.89 -11.45 -3.65
C TYR A 95 -23.90 -11.00 -5.11
N GLY A 96 -23.21 -9.91 -5.45
CA GLY A 96 -23.09 -9.51 -6.85
C GLY A 96 -22.26 -10.50 -7.65
N GLU A 97 -21.24 -11.11 -7.03
CA GLU A 97 -20.46 -12.20 -7.64
C GLU A 97 -21.33 -13.47 -7.84
N ALA A 98 -22.17 -13.83 -6.87
CA ALA A 98 -23.11 -14.94 -7.00
C ALA A 98 -24.11 -14.69 -8.13
N VAL A 99 -24.67 -13.48 -8.21
CA VAL A 99 -25.55 -13.07 -9.31
C VAL A 99 -24.83 -13.17 -10.65
N ASP A 100 -23.60 -12.67 -10.75
CA ASP A 100 -22.77 -12.76 -11.97
C ASP A 100 -22.52 -14.23 -12.39
N LYS A 101 -22.09 -15.08 -11.45
CA LYS A 101 -21.88 -16.53 -11.68
C LYS A 101 -23.16 -17.29 -12.03
N MET A 102 -24.29 -16.90 -11.44
CA MET A 102 -25.60 -17.48 -11.75
C MET A 102 -25.99 -17.21 -13.20
N ILE A 103 -25.76 -15.98 -13.70
CA ILE A 103 -26.04 -15.60 -15.09
C ILE A 103 -25.12 -16.32 -16.07
N ARG A 104 -23.81 -16.38 -15.79
CA ARG A 104 -22.82 -16.89 -16.74
C ARG A 104 -22.97 -18.37 -17.08
N ASN A 105 -23.41 -19.23 -16.15
CA ASN A 105 -23.42 -20.68 -16.41
C ASN A 105 -24.77 -21.34 -16.76
N ASP A 106 -25.92 -20.63 -16.92
CA ASP A 106 -27.14 -21.27 -17.47
C ASP A 106 -28.29 -20.31 -17.91
N LYS A 107 -29.14 -20.75 -18.86
CA LYS A 107 -30.41 -20.11 -19.28
C LYS A 107 -31.42 -19.94 -18.14
N GLN A 108 -31.40 -20.79 -17.11
CA GLN A 108 -32.29 -20.66 -15.95
C GLN A 108 -31.86 -19.52 -14.99
N GLY A 109 -30.58 -19.16 -14.97
CA GLY A 109 -30.05 -18.03 -14.19
C GLY A 109 -30.65 -16.68 -14.60
N LEU A 110 -31.09 -16.55 -15.86
CA LEU A 110 -31.78 -15.37 -16.36
C LEU A 110 -33.14 -15.13 -15.67
N SER A 111 -33.82 -16.20 -15.24
CA SER A 111 -35.11 -16.09 -14.53
C SER A 111 -34.95 -15.60 -13.09
N VAL A 112 -33.92 -16.11 -12.38
CA VAL A 112 -33.45 -15.62 -11.07
C VAL A 112 -33.06 -14.15 -11.16
N PHE A 113 -32.25 -13.83 -12.17
CA PHE A 113 -31.83 -12.48 -12.43
C PHE A 113 -33.01 -11.54 -12.67
N ASN A 114 -33.98 -11.94 -13.52
CA ASN A 114 -35.18 -11.15 -13.78
C ASN A 114 -35.97 -10.84 -12.51
N LEU A 115 -36.12 -11.81 -11.62
CA LEU A 115 -36.84 -11.62 -10.36
C LEU A 115 -36.08 -10.63 -9.45
N LEU A 116 -34.77 -10.79 -9.32
CA LEU A 116 -33.90 -9.87 -8.57
C LEU A 116 -33.95 -8.45 -9.13
N MET A 117 -33.94 -8.30 -10.46
CA MET A 117 -34.07 -6.99 -11.11
C MET A 117 -35.40 -6.31 -10.81
N GLN A 118 -36.50 -7.08 -10.71
CA GLN A 118 -37.79 -6.54 -10.28
C GLN A 118 -37.72 -6.04 -8.82
N VAL A 119 -37.11 -6.81 -7.91
CA VAL A 119 -36.92 -6.38 -6.51
C VAL A 119 -36.14 -5.08 -6.45
N MET A 120 -34.98 -5.07 -7.09
CA MET A 120 -34.05 -3.96 -7.04
C MET A 120 -34.64 -2.71 -7.67
N THR A 121 -35.42 -2.85 -8.76
CA THR A 121 -36.13 -1.73 -9.40
C THR A 121 -37.17 -1.11 -8.46
N ASN A 122 -37.90 -1.93 -7.71
CA ASN A 122 -38.93 -1.47 -6.77
C ASN A 122 -38.37 -0.95 -5.44
N SER A 123 -37.12 -1.28 -5.10
CA SER A 123 -36.45 -0.76 -3.90
C SER A 123 -36.25 0.76 -3.96
N ARG A 124 -36.37 1.44 -2.82
CA ARG A 124 -36.12 2.90 -2.69
C ARG A 124 -34.63 3.24 -2.80
N LYS A 125 -33.74 2.31 -2.44
CA LYS A 125 -32.27 2.46 -2.51
C LYS A 125 -31.67 1.15 -3.00
N VAL A 126 -30.69 1.24 -3.90
CA VAL A 126 -29.90 0.08 -4.34
C VAL A 126 -28.49 0.29 -3.83
N VAL A 127 -28.08 -0.49 -2.84
CA VAL A 127 -26.70 -0.58 -2.36
C VAL A 127 -26.17 -1.91 -2.87
N GLY A 128 -25.24 -1.90 -3.82
CA GLY A 128 -24.79 -3.13 -4.50
C GLY A 128 -23.30 -3.19 -4.73
N SER A 129 -22.77 -4.41 -4.83
CA SER A 129 -21.33 -4.60 -5.03
C SER A 129 -20.90 -4.18 -6.43
N GLU A 130 -19.59 -4.03 -6.61
CA GLU A 130 -18.93 -3.64 -7.86
C GLU A 130 -19.40 -4.50 -9.06
N TYR A 131 -19.60 -5.81 -8.84
CA TYR A 131 -20.06 -6.78 -9.84
C TYR A 131 -21.46 -6.49 -10.40
N LEU A 132 -22.35 -5.89 -9.59
CA LEU A 132 -23.73 -5.64 -10.02
C LEU A 132 -23.79 -4.71 -11.24
N ALA A 133 -22.91 -3.70 -11.30
CA ALA A 133 -22.82 -2.80 -12.44
C ALA A 133 -22.47 -3.56 -13.73
N PHE A 134 -21.49 -4.48 -13.65
CA PHE A 134 -21.05 -5.30 -14.78
C PHE A 134 -22.13 -6.26 -15.25
N SER A 135 -22.75 -7.03 -14.34
CA SER A 135 -23.79 -7.99 -14.72
C SER A 135 -24.99 -7.31 -15.38
N ILE A 136 -25.36 -6.11 -14.91
CA ILE A 136 -26.43 -5.30 -15.51
C ILE A 136 -26.03 -4.77 -16.89
N ALA A 137 -24.80 -4.26 -17.02
CA ALA A 137 -24.30 -3.72 -18.29
C ALA A 137 -24.16 -4.82 -19.36
N GLU A 138 -23.63 -5.98 -18.98
CA GLU A 138 -23.46 -7.15 -19.83
C GLU A 138 -24.80 -7.61 -20.42
N ASN A 139 -25.81 -7.73 -19.57
CA ASN A 139 -27.10 -8.31 -19.94
C ASN A 139 -28.17 -7.23 -20.23
N TYR A 140 -27.76 -5.98 -20.41
CA TYR A 140 -28.67 -4.82 -20.52
C TYR A 140 -29.75 -5.00 -21.60
N LYS A 141 -29.41 -5.62 -22.74
CA LYS A 141 -30.34 -5.89 -23.86
C LYS A 141 -31.56 -6.72 -23.44
N THR A 142 -31.41 -7.57 -22.43
CA THR A 142 -32.48 -8.43 -21.92
C THR A 142 -33.46 -7.67 -21.02
N PHE A 143 -33.02 -6.62 -20.34
CA PHE A 143 -33.81 -5.88 -19.35
C PHE A 143 -33.55 -4.36 -19.42
N PRO A 144 -33.78 -3.71 -20.57
CA PRO A 144 -33.31 -2.36 -20.82
C PRO A 144 -33.90 -1.30 -19.88
N ASN A 145 -35.12 -1.52 -19.37
CA ASN A 145 -35.78 -0.60 -18.44
C ASN A 145 -35.20 -0.73 -17.02
N GLN A 146 -35.10 -1.95 -16.49
CA GLN A 146 -34.55 -2.21 -15.17
C GLN A 146 -33.06 -1.86 -15.12
N GLY A 147 -32.32 -2.21 -16.17
CA GLY A 147 -30.90 -1.86 -16.28
C GLY A 147 -30.67 -0.36 -16.24
N ARG A 148 -31.49 0.43 -16.96
CA ARG A 148 -31.44 1.90 -16.90
C ARG A 148 -31.65 2.43 -15.48
N ILE A 149 -32.69 1.92 -14.80
CA ILE A 149 -33.07 2.40 -13.46
C ILE A 149 -31.97 2.08 -12.46
N ILE A 150 -31.47 0.85 -12.47
CA ILE A 150 -30.48 0.41 -11.49
C ILE A 150 -29.13 1.08 -11.74
N LEU A 151 -28.60 1.10 -12.97
CA LEU A 151 -27.36 1.84 -13.25
C LEU A 151 -27.50 3.32 -12.88
N GLY A 152 -28.65 3.93 -13.15
CA GLY A 152 -28.93 5.31 -12.75
C GLY A 152 -28.95 5.54 -11.23
N ARG A 153 -29.24 4.51 -10.42
CA ARG A 153 -29.13 4.55 -8.96
C ARG A 153 -27.70 4.31 -8.49
N LEU A 154 -26.98 3.37 -9.10
CA LEU A 154 -25.60 3.06 -8.77
C LEU A 154 -24.66 4.26 -9.01
N VAL A 155 -24.91 5.06 -10.05
CA VAL A 155 -24.21 6.34 -10.28
C VAL A 155 -24.36 7.34 -9.12
N LYS A 156 -25.41 7.22 -8.30
CA LYS A 156 -25.68 8.06 -7.13
C LYS A 156 -25.31 7.39 -5.81
N SER A 157 -24.58 6.26 -5.86
CA SER A 157 -24.13 5.58 -4.66
C SER A 157 -23.19 6.48 -3.86
N ASN A 158 -23.19 6.34 -2.54
CA ASN A 158 -22.23 7.03 -1.67
C ASN A 158 -20.81 6.44 -1.81
N GLU A 159 -20.70 5.16 -2.13
CA GLU A 159 -19.41 4.46 -2.32
C GLU A 159 -18.81 4.79 -3.70
N GLU A 160 -17.61 5.36 -3.74
CA GLU A 160 -16.90 5.66 -4.98
C GLU A 160 -16.61 4.41 -5.82
N ASN A 161 -16.28 3.28 -5.20
CA ASN A 161 -15.97 2.03 -5.90
C ASN A 161 -17.15 1.52 -6.75
N ILE A 162 -18.38 1.71 -6.26
CA ILE A 162 -19.59 1.40 -7.02
C ILE A 162 -19.71 2.32 -8.23
N ARG A 163 -19.48 3.63 -8.05
CA ARG A 163 -19.57 4.62 -9.14
C ARG A 163 -18.49 4.39 -10.20
N ILE A 164 -17.26 4.07 -9.79
CA ILE A 164 -16.15 3.62 -10.65
C ILE A 164 -16.56 2.37 -11.43
N SER A 165 -17.17 1.39 -10.76
CA SER A 165 -17.63 0.15 -11.41
C SER A 165 -18.69 0.41 -12.49
N VAL A 166 -19.57 1.41 -12.30
CA VAL A 166 -20.49 1.81 -13.37
C VAL A 166 -19.74 2.37 -14.58
N ALA A 167 -18.73 3.23 -14.39
CA ALA A 167 -17.92 3.75 -15.49
C ALA A 167 -17.19 2.62 -16.25
N LYS A 168 -16.61 1.65 -15.53
CA LYS A 168 -15.95 0.45 -16.12
C LYS A 168 -16.95 -0.46 -16.84
N ALA A 169 -18.11 -0.70 -16.25
CA ALA A 169 -19.15 -1.52 -16.86
C ALA A 169 -19.68 -0.89 -18.16
N ILE A 170 -19.83 0.45 -18.20
CA ILE A 170 -20.17 1.17 -19.44
C ILE A 170 -19.06 1.04 -20.48
N ARG A 171 -17.79 1.10 -20.08
CA ARG A 171 -16.64 0.94 -20.98
C ARG A 171 -16.63 -0.44 -21.63
N ASP A 172 -16.75 -1.49 -20.82
CA ASP A 172 -16.57 -2.88 -21.26
C ASP A 172 -17.79 -3.39 -22.05
N TYR A 173 -18.98 -2.86 -21.75
CA TYR A 173 -20.24 -3.26 -22.40
C TYR A 173 -20.93 -2.11 -23.13
N PHE A 174 -20.16 -1.16 -23.68
CA PHE A 174 -20.68 0.06 -24.32
C PHE A 174 -21.70 -0.22 -25.43
N THR A 175 -21.50 -1.29 -26.20
CA THR A 175 -22.38 -1.70 -27.31
C THR A 175 -23.64 -2.45 -26.85
N ASN A 176 -23.69 -2.90 -25.59
CA ASN A 176 -24.87 -3.54 -25.01
C ASN A 176 -25.83 -2.52 -24.40
N ILE A 177 -25.32 -1.41 -23.89
CA ILE A 177 -26.11 -0.32 -23.33
C ILE A 177 -26.49 0.67 -24.45
N PRO A 178 -27.75 1.11 -24.57
CA PRO A 178 -28.13 2.15 -25.52
C PRO A 178 -27.28 3.41 -25.33
N ARG A 179 -26.70 3.92 -26.42
CA ARG A 179 -25.80 5.11 -26.40
C ARG A 179 -26.34 6.28 -25.58
N LYS A 180 -27.62 6.63 -25.71
CA LYS A 180 -28.25 7.72 -24.93
C LYS A 180 -28.20 7.46 -23.42
N THR A 181 -28.34 6.20 -22.99
CA THR A 181 -28.21 5.81 -21.59
C THR A 181 -26.75 5.95 -21.15
N SER A 182 -25.79 5.39 -21.90
CA SER A 182 -24.36 5.49 -21.59
C SER A 182 -23.93 6.96 -21.47
N GLU A 183 -24.30 7.80 -22.44
CA GLU A 183 -24.02 9.24 -22.41
C GLU A 183 -24.62 9.95 -21.19
N SER A 184 -25.85 9.60 -20.81
CA SER A 184 -26.49 10.18 -19.63
C SER A 184 -25.80 9.78 -18.33
N LEU A 185 -25.34 8.52 -18.22
CA LEU A 185 -24.65 8.02 -17.04
C LEU A 185 -23.25 8.60 -16.93
N LEU A 186 -22.49 8.63 -18.03
CA LEU A 186 -21.16 9.25 -18.08
C LEU A 186 -21.22 10.75 -17.77
N TYR A 187 -22.23 11.46 -18.29
CA TYR A 187 -22.42 12.88 -17.96
C TYR A 187 -22.73 13.09 -16.47
N ALA A 188 -23.46 12.18 -15.83
CA ALA A 188 -23.72 12.25 -14.40
C ALA A 188 -22.45 11.97 -13.57
N LEU A 189 -21.70 10.92 -13.91
CA LEU A 189 -20.43 10.58 -13.26
C LEU A 189 -19.34 11.64 -13.49
N SER A 190 -19.38 12.39 -14.59
CA SER A 190 -18.42 13.46 -14.84
C SER A 190 -18.54 14.67 -13.90
N LYS A 191 -19.62 14.73 -13.10
CA LYS A 191 -19.85 15.76 -12.09
C LYS A 191 -19.54 15.26 -10.67
N ASP A 192 -18.91 14.10 -10.58
CA ASP A 192 -18.49 13.57 -9.28
C ASP A 192 -17.48 14.52 -8.62
N LYS A 193 -17.34 14.40 -7.31
CA LYS A 193 -16.31 15.12 -6.56
C LYS A 193 -15.07 14.27 -6.34
N ASN A 194 -15.18 12.95 -6.51
CA ASN A 194 -14.07 12.04 -6.32
C ASN A 194 -13.24 11.93 -7.61
N PRO A 195 -11.93 12.27 -7.58
CA PRO A 195 -11.03 12.20 -8.73
C PRO A 195 -10.96 10.83 -9.38
N SER A 196 -11.00 9.75 -8.61
CA SER A 196 -10.94 8.38 -9.15
C SER A 196 -12.17 8.05 -10.00
N VAL A 197 -13.35 8.53 -9.61
CA VAL A 197 -14.58 8.40 -10.41
C VAL A 197 -14.47 9.20 -11.70
N ILE A 198 -13.95 10.43 -11.62
CA ILE A 198 -13.76 11.30 -12.80
C ILE A 198 -12.74 10.69 -13.75
N ASN A 199 -11.60 10.23 -13.26
CA ASN A 199 -10.54 9.60 -14.05
C ASN A 199 -11.07 8.41 -14.86
N GLU A 200 -11.80 7.50 -14.21
CA GLU A 200 -12.39 6.35 -14.89
C GLU A 200 -13.46 6.80 -15.90
N THR A 201 -14.30 7.78 -15.53
CA THR A 201 -15.32 8.33 -16.43
C THR A 201 -14.70 8.93 -17.68
N LEU A 202 -13.63 9.72 -17.53
CA LEU A 202 -12.90 10.33 -18.63
C LEU A 202 -12.20 9.29 -19.50
N SER A 203 -11.63 8.24 -18.88
CA SER A 203 -11.07 7.10 -19.61
C SER A 203 -12.14 6.39 -20.44
N THR A 204 -13.33 6.14 -19.88
CA THR A 204 -14.46 5.55 -20.60
C THR A 204 -14.94 6.44 -21.75
N ILE A 205 -14.97 7.76 -21.55
CA ILE A 205 -15.30 8.73 -22.60
C ILE A 205 -14.24 8.68 -23.71
N ALA A 206 -12.96 8.67 -23.37
CA ALA A 206 -11.87 8.69 -24.34
C ALA A 206 -11.78 7.39 -25.15
N ILE A 207 -12.02 6.23 -24.53
CA ILE A 207 -12.05 4.93 -25.23
C ILE A 207 -13.15 4.89 -26.29
N ASN A 208 -14.30 5.48 -25.99
CA ASN A 208 -15.50 5.47 -26.84
C ASN A 208 -15.69 6.80 -27.58
N PHE A 209 -14.65 7.63 -27.68
CA PHE A 209 -14.77 9.05 -28.05
C PHE A 209 -15.57 9.24 -29.34
N ASP A 210 -15.20 8.57 -30.44
CA ASP A 210 -15.86 8.73 -31.75
C ASP A 210 -17.35 8.36 -31.74
N GLN A 211 -17.74 7.43 -30.85
CA GLN A 211 -19.12 6.96 -30.73
C GLN A 211 -19.99 7.87 -29.88
N LEU A 212 -19.44 8.88 -29.21
CA LEU A 212 -20.15 9.76 -28.27
C LEU A 212 -20.58 11.08 -28.92
N SER A 213 -21.63 11.69 -28.38
CA SER A 213 -22.12 13.00 -28.82
C SER A 213 -21.18 14.12 -28.40
N ASP A 214 -21.19 15.22 -29.14
CA ASP A 214 -20.36 16.40 -28.83
C ASP A 214 -20.60 16.94 -27.42
N LYS A 215 -21.81 16.76 -26.88
CA LYS A 215 -22.14 17.14 -25.50
C LYS A 215 -21.26 16.40 -24.49
N VAL A 216 -21.08 15.09 -24.67
CA VAL A 216 -20.26 14.27 -23.77
C VAL A 216 -18.78 14.46 -24.06
N LYS A 217 -18.36 14.58 -25.33
CA LYS A 217 -16.97 14.91 -25.69
C LYS A 217 -16.48 16.21 -25.04
N LYS A 218 -17.34 17.23 -24.97
CA LYS A 218 -17.04 18.54 -24.33
C LYS A 218 -16.80 18.45 -22.82
N VAL A 219 -17.14 17.35 -22.16
CA VAL A 219 -16.88 17.15 -20.72
C VAL A 219 -15.39 17.21 -20.44
N ILE A 220 -14.54 16.59 -21.27
CA ILE A 220 -13.08 16.59 -21.08
C ILE A 220 -12.55 18.03 -20.98
N GLY A 221 -12.97 18.90 -21.90
CA GLY A 221 -12.57 20.30 -21.90
C GLY A 221 -13.15 21.15 -20.76
N LYS A 222 -14.26 20.73 -20.15
CA LYS A 222 -14.78 21.39 -18.94
C LYS A 222 -13.94 21.02 -17.73
N ILE A 223 -13.62 19.74 -17.56
CA ILE A 223 -12.81 19.25 -16.44
C ILE A 223 -11.38 19.78 -16.54
N ALA A 224 -10.81 19.85 -17.73
CA ALA A 224 -9.49 20.46 -17.97
C ALA A 224 -9.42 21.96 -17.60
N LYS A 225 -10.57 22.62 -17.41
CA LYS A 225 -10.66 24.06 -17.06
C LYS A 225 -11.45 24.26 -15.77
N ASP A 226 -11.57 23.22 -14.95
CA ASP A 226 -12.28 23.28 -13.68
C ASP A 226 -11.55 24.23 -12.70
N SER A 227 -12.29 24.90 -11.81
CA SER A 227 -11.64 25.75 -10.81
C SER A 227 -10.86 24.94 -9.78
N GLU A 228 -11.29 23.70 -9.51
CA GLU A 228 -10.67 22.83 -8.51
C GLU A 228 -9.42 22.14 -9.08
N ILE A 229 -8.29 22.34 -8.41
CA ILE A 229 -6.96 21.84 -8.82
C ILE A 229 -6.98 20.32 -9.03
N GLU A 230 -7.50 19.58 -8.06
CA GLU A 230 -7.54 18.11 -8.07
C GLU A 230 -8.39 17.58 -9.26
N ILE A 231 -9.47 18.30 -9.59
CA ILE A 231 -10.38 17.96 -10.68
C ILE A 231 -9.71 18.22 -12.04
N ARG A 232 -9.01 19.36 -12.20
CA ARG A 232 -8.21 19.62 -13.41
C ARG A 232 -7.09 18.61 -13.59
N ALA A 233 -6.31 18.36 -12.54
CA ALA A 233 -5.18 17.43 -12.58
C ALA A 233 -5.60 16.03 -13.07
N THR A 234 -6.82 15.60 -12.72
CA THR A 234 -7.37 14.30 -13.08
C THR A 234 -7.46 14.05 -14.59
N VAL A 235 -7.58 15.08 -15.43
CA VAL A 235 -7.72 14.89 -16.89
C VAL A 235 -6.40 14.53 -17.59
N ALA A 236 -5.25 14.75 -16.94
CA ALA A 236 -3.93 14.52 -17.52
C ALA A 236 -3.73 13.08 -18.01
N GLY A 237 -3.96 12.10 -17.13
CA GLY A 237 -3.80 10.67 -17.44
C GLY A 237 -4.61 10.21 -18.67
N PRO A 238 -5.95 10.43 -18.68
CA PRO A 238 -6.79 10.08 -19.82
C PRO A 238 -6.39 10.78 -21.13
N LEU A 239 -5.95 12.04 -21.09
CA LEU A 239 -5.51 12.77 -22.29
C LEU A 239 -4.25 12.16 -22.93
N VAL A 240 -3.32 11.67 -22.10
CA VAL A 240 -2.09 11.03 -22.58
C VAL A 240 -2.38 9.60 -23.04
N ARG A 241 -2.99 8.77 -22.18
CA ARG A 241 -3.21 7.34 -22.45
C ARG A 241 -4.07 7.08 -23.69
N TYR A 242 -5.02 7.97 -23.98
CA TYR A 242 -5.93 7.81 -25.11
C TYR A 242 -5.72 8.87 -26.18
N HIS A 243 -4.54 9.51 -26.22
CA HIS A 243 -4.21 10.61 -27.13
C HIS A 243 -4.65 10.35 -28.58
N SER A 244 -4.32 9.19 -29.13
CA SER A 244 -4.63 8.80 -30.51
C SER A 244 -6.13 8.64 -30.82
N LYS A 245 -6.99 8.51 -29.81
CA LYS A 245 -8.45 8.40 -29.96
C LYS A 245 -9.17 9.74 -29.85
N LEU A 246 -8.47 10.79 -29.43
CA LEU A 246 -9.05 12.10 -29.15
C LEU A 246 -8.90 13.01 -30.36
N SER A 247 -9.84 13.94 -30.56
CA SER A 247 -9.69 14.97 -31.58
C SER A 247 -8.54 15.92 -31.23
N GLU A 248 -7.91 16.52 -32.23
CA GLU A 248 -6.78 17.45 -32.05
C GLU A 248 -7.09 18.56 -31.03
N LYS A 249 -8.29 19.14 -31.09
CA LYS A 249 -8.75 20.13 -30.12
C LYS A 249 -8.71 19.63 -28.67
N VAL A 250 -9.07 18.36 -28.44
CA VAL A 250 -9.03 17.76 -27.10
C VAL A 250 -7.61 17.37 -26.70
N GLN A 251 -6.80 16.87 -27.65
CA GLN A 251 -5.39 16.61 -27.39
C GLN A 251 -4.64 17.87 -26.95
N ASN A 252 -4.94 19.03 -27.55
CA ASN A 252 -4.28 20.29 -27.23
C ASN A 252 -4.61 20.82 -25.83
N LEU A 253 -5.66 20.31 -25.15
CA LEU A 253 -5.92 20.62 -23.75
C LEU A 253 -4.77 20.17 -22.85
N PHE A 254 -4.05 19.12 -23.23
CA PHE A 254 -2.92 18.66 -22.44
C PHE A 254 -1.80 19.71 -22.40
N GLU A 255 -1.61 20.48 -23.48
CA GLU A 255 -0.64 21.58 -23.50
C GLU A 255 -1.01 22.69 -22.51
N GLU A 256 -2.30 22.97 -22.37
CA GLU A 256 -2.80 23.94 -21.37
C GLU A 256 -2.48 23.47 -19.94
N LEU A 257 -2.53 22.16 -19.65
CA LEU A 257 -2.17 21.62 -18.33
C LEU A 257 -0.68 21.75 -18.01
N LEU A 258 0.19 21.78 -19.03
CA LEU A 258 1.63 22.01 -18.85
C LEU A 258 1.95 23.47 -18.50
N ASP A 259 1.03 24.39 -18.81
CA ASP A 259 1.11 25.82 -18.48
C ASP A 259 0.19 26.20 -17.31
N ASP A 260 -0.37 25.21 -16.60
CA ASP A 260 -1.30 25.48 -15.52
C ASP A 260 -0.60 26.30 -14.42
N VAL A 261 -1.31 27.25 -13.84
CA VAL A 261 -0.77 28.12 -12.79
C VAL A 261 -0.41 27.31 -11.54
N ASP A 262 -1.09 26.19 -11.31
CA ASP A 262 -0.91 25.35 -10.15
C ASP A 262 0.10 24.23 -10.39
N MET A 263 1.04 24.07 -9.45
CA MET A 263 2.11 23.08 -9.56
C MET A 263 1.59 21.64 -9.56
N ASP A 264 0.52 21.33 -8.83
CA ASP A 264 0.00 19.96 -8.69
C ASP A 264 -0.60 19.48 -10.02
N VAL A 265 -1.15 20.40 -10.83
CA VAL A 265 -1.64 20.09 -12.18
C VAL A 265 -0.47 19.79 -13.11
N ARG A 266 0.57 20.63 -13.09
CA ARG A 266 1.78 20.42 -13.91
C ARG A 266 2.52 19.14 -13.50
N GLU A 267 2.60 18.86 -12.20
CA GLU A 267 3.15 17.62 -11.65
C GLU A 267 2.36 16.40 -12.15
N ARG A 268 1.02 16.45 -12.07
CA ARG A 268 0.18 15.36 -12.58
C ARG A 268 0.32 15.18 -14.10
N ALA A 269 0.53 16.26 -14.84
CA ALA A 269 0.85 16.19 -16.26
C ALA A 269 2.21 15.51 -16.51
N ALA A 270 3.24 15.82 -15.72
CA ALA A 270 4.54 15.14 -15.76
C ALA A 270 4.39 13.63 -15.53
N ILE A 271 3.70 13.23 -14.45
CA ILE A 271 3.42 11.83 -14.13
C ILE A 271 2.68 11.15 -15.29
N ALA A 272 1.65 11.79 -15.85
CA ALA A 272 0.86 11.24 -16.95
C ALA A 272 1.72 10.94 -18.19
N ILE A 273 2.67 11.82 -18.54
CA ILE A 273 3.62 11.59 -19.64
C ILE A 273 4.53 10.41 -19.30
N MET A 274 5.08 10.32 -18.09
CA MET A 274 6.03 9.26 -17.72
C MET A 274 5.37 7.87 -17.69
N ASP A 275 4.17 7.77 -17.11
CA ASP A 275 3.43 6.51 -17.00
C ASP A 275 2.86 6.01 -18.33
N ASN A 276 2.73 6.90 -19.33
CA ASN A 276 2.08 6.60 -20.61
C ASN A 276 2.92 7.13 -21.80
N TYR A 277 4.24 7.14 -21.67
CA TYR A 277 5.16 7.75 -22.65
C TYR A 277 4.94 7.24 -24.08
N SER A 278 4.74 5.93 -24.23
CA SER A 278 4.52 5.25 -25.52
C SER A 278 3.18 5.57 -26.20
N TYR A 279 2.24 6.21 -25.50
CA TYR A 279 0.94 6.61 -26.07
C TYR A 279 0.96 7.99 -26.75
N LEU A 280 2.03 8.77 -26.56
CA LEU A 280 2.19 10.06 -27.23
C LEU A 280 3.05 9.93 -28.49
N PRO A 281 2.77 10.74 -29.54
CA PRO A 281 3.73 10.94 -30.62
C PRO A 281 5.07 11.44 -30.05
N LYS A 282 6.18 10.85 -30.52
CA LYS A 282 7.54 11.11 -30.00
C LYS A 282 7.91 12.60 -29.97
N GLU A 283 7.49 13.35 -30.98
CA GLU A 283 7.70 14.81 -31.07
C GLU A 283 6.97 15.56 -29.94
N LYS A 284 5.72 15.18 -29.64
CA LYS A 284 4.94 15.80 -28.56
C LYS A 284 5.52 15.45 -27.19
N SER A 285 5.81 14.17 -26.93
CA SER A 285 6.39 13.75 -25.65
C SER A 285 7.74 14.43 -25.39
N THR A 286 8.61 14.50 -26.41
CA THR A 286 9.90 15.20 -26.34
C THR A 286 9.72 16.68 -25.98
N ARG A 287 8.88 17.40 -26.73
CA ARG A 287 8.60 18.81 -26.48
C ARG A 287 8.02 19.06 -25.07
N PHE A 288 7.10 18.20 -24.61
CA PHE A 288 6.49 18.34 -23.29
C PHE A 288 7.48 18.07 -22.15
N MET A 289 8.32 17.04 -22.29
CA MET A 289 9.38 16.78 -21.31
C MET A 289 10.41 17.90 -21.25
N LEU A 290 10.87 18.42 -22.40
CA LEU A 290 11.80 19.55 -22.44
C LEU A 290 11.24 20.80 -21.73
N LYS A 291 9.92 21.01 -21.83
CA LYS A 291 9.23 22.09 -21.13
C LYS A 291 9.20 21.86 -19.62
N LEU A 292 8.68 20.72 -19.17
CA LEU A 292 8.56 20.40 -17.74
C LEU A 292 9.91 20.19 -17.05
N ALA A 293 10.96 19.81 -17.78
CA ALA A 293 12.32 19.78 -17.28
C ALA A 293 12.84 21.15 -16.84
N LYS A 294 12.23 22.23 -17.33
CA LYS A 294 12.57 23.62 -17.01
C LYS A 294 11.51 24.28 -16.13
N ASP A 295 10.59 23.50 -15.57
CA ASP A 295 9.57 24.02 -14.65
C ASP A 295 10.25 24.67 -13.45
N ASP A 296 9.68 25.76 -12.93
CA ASP A 296 10.22 26.46 -11.76
C ASP A 296 10.17 25.58 -10.51
N GLU A 297 9.17 24.69 -10.43
CA GLU A 297 8.92 23.82 -9.29
C GLU A 297 9.72 22.51 -9.37
N SER A 298 10.46 22.22 -8.30
CA SER A 298 11.34 21.06 -8.28
C SER A 298 10.60 19.73 -8.26
N ASN A 299 9.39 19.66 -7.72
CA ASN A 299 8.56 18.44 -7.76
C ASN A 299 8.25 18.03 -9.21
N VAL A 300 7.95 18.98 -10.08
CA VAL A 300 7.70 18.72 -11.51
C VAL A 300 8.97 18.18 -12.17
N ARG A 301 10.11 18.88 -11.97
CA ARG A 301 11.41 18.46 -12.53
C ARG A 301 11.85 17.09 -12.02
N GLN A 302 11.58 16.77 -10.76
CA GLN A 302 11.86 15.46 -10.14
C GLN A 302 11.18 14.30 -10.89
N TRP A 303 9.91 14.44 -11.27
CA TRP A 303 9.20 13.42 -12.05
C TRP A 303 9.77 13.23 -13.44
N ILE A 304 10.18 14.33 -14.10
CA ILE A 304 10.84 14.25 -15.41
C ILE A 304 12.20 13.57 -15.29
N ALA A 305 13.01 13.92 -14.28
CA ALA A 305 14.30 13.27 -14.03
C ALA A 305 14.14 11.75 -13.81
N HIS A 306 13.14 11.34 -13.03
CA HIS A 306 12.84 9.93 -12.82
C HIS A 306 12.43 9.23 -14.12
N GLY A 307 11.45 9.76 -14.84
CA GLY A 307 10.89 9.06 -15.99
C GLY A 307 11.76 9.09 -17.25
N ILE A 308 12.68 10.05 -17.40
CA ILE A 308 13.75 9.98 -18.41
C ILE A 308 14.61 8.73 -18.18
N VAL A 309 14.97 8.43 -16.93
CA VAL A 309 15.77 7.24 -16.65
C VAL A 309 14.96 5.95 -16.85
N GLN A 310 13.70 5.91 -16.42
CA GLN A 310 12.83 4.74 -16.60
C GLN A 310 12.58 4.39 -18.07
N ASN A 311 12.39 5.41 -18.93
CA ASN A 311 12.07 5.23 -20.35
C ASN A 311 13.29 5.43 -21.25
N TYR A 312 14.52 5.31 -20.72
CA TYR A 312 15.74 5.74 -21.39
C TYR A 312 15.92 5.15 -22.81
N SER A 313 15.63 3.85 -22.97
CA SER A 313 15.75 3.13 -24.25
C SER A 313 14.82 3.66 -25.34
N GLU A 314 13.73 4.34 -24.98
CA GLU A 314 12.74 4.89 -25.91
C GLU A 314 12.93 6.41 -26.16
N LEU A 315 13.87 7.04 -25.46
CA LEU A 315 14.11 8.49 -25.57
C LEU A 315 14.64 8.90 -26.95
N GLY A 316 14.33 10.14 -27.34
CA GLY A 316 15.02 10.82 -28.43
C GLY A 316 16.38 11.37 -27.98
N PRO A 317 17.33 11.57 -28.91
CA PRO A 317 18.63 12.19 -28.59
C PRO A 317 18.50 13.58 -27.94
N GLU A 318 17.43 14.31 -28.22
CA GLU A 318 17.15 15.64 -27.66
C GLU A 318 16.95 15.65 -26.14
N LEU A 319 16.54 14.53 -25.54
CA LEU A 319 16.29 14.42 -24.10
C LEU A 319 17.51 13.95 -23.31
N GLN A 320 18.52 13.38 -23.98
CA GLN A 320 19.72 12.88 -23.32
C GLN A 320 20.50 13.97 -22.55
N PRO A 321 20.63 15.22 -23.06
CA PRO A 321 21.28 16.30 -22.31
C PRO A 321 20.63 16.61 -20.97
N LEU A 322 19.32 16.35 -20.80
CA LEU A 322 18.61 16.61 -19.55
C LEU A 322 19.16 15.80 -18.38
N LEU A 323 19.75 14.62 -18.60
CA LEU A 323 20.40 13.89 -17.51
C LEU A 323 21.56 14.69 -16.92
N ASN A 324 22.37 15.33 -17.77
CA ASN A 324 23.46 16.20 -17.31
C ASN A 324 22.90 17.44 -16.60
N GLU A 325 21.86 18.06 -17.16
CA GLU A 325 21.20 19.22 -16.54
C GLU A 325 20.65 18.88 -15.15
N PHE A 326 19.93 17.76 -15.01
CA PHE A 326 19.40 17.29 -13.73
C PHE A 326 20.48 16.87 -12.75
N SER A 327 21.66 16.44 -13.22
CA SER A 327 22.77 16.08 -12.33
C SER A 327 23.40 17.27 -11.61
N VAL A 328 23.13 18.48 -12.09
CA VAL A 328 23.59 19.75 -11.50
C VAL A 328 22.42 20.70 -11.20
N ASP A 329 21.19 20.18 -11.13
CA ASP A 329 20.01 20.98 -10.79
C ASP A 329 20.21 21.67 -9.44
N LYS A 330 19.71 22.90 -9.29
CA LYS A 330 19.78 23.65 -8.03
C LYS A 330 19.12 22.91 -6.85
N ASP A 331 18.09 22.12 -7.13
CA ASP A 331 17.31 21.42 -6.13
C ASP A 331 17.88 20.03 -5.82
N VAL A 332 18.07 19.76 -4.52
CA VAL A 332 18.65 18.50 -4.03
C VAL A 332 17.75 17.29 -4.26
N GLY A 333 16.43 17.48 -4.31
CA GLY A 333 15.45 16.45 -4.60
C GLY A 333 15.54 15.98 -6.05
N VAL A 334 15.72 16.91 -7.01
CA VAL A 334 15.94 16.57 -8.42
C VAL A 334 17.19 15.73 -8.60
N ARG A 335 18.33 16.19 -8.05
CA ARG A 335 19.60 15.44 -8.13
C ARG A 335 19.51 14.07 -7.44
N GLY A 336 18.87 14.02 -6.27
CA GLY A 336 18.63 12.79 -5.52
C GLY A 336 17.76 11.77 -6.27
N ASN A 337 16.64 12.21 -6.86
CA ASN A 337 15.75 11.34 -7.63
C ASN A 337 16.39 10.85 -8.93
N LEU A 338 17.16 11.71 -9.61
CA LEU A 338 17.99 11.28 -10.73
C LEU A 338 18.95 10.16 -10.30
N ALA A 339 19.67 10.37 -9.21
CA ALA A 339 20.65 9.41 -8.71
C ALA A 339 19.99 8.07 -8.34
N LYS A 340 18.85 8.11 -7.65
CA LYS A 340 18.05 6.92 -7.32
C LYS A 340 17.62 6.18 -8.59
N ALA A 341 17.08 6.90 -9.57
CA ALA A 341 16.62 6.30 -10.81
C ALA A 341 17.78 5.66 -11.59
N ILE A 342 18.95 6.31 -11.65
CA ILE A 342 20.15 5.77 -12.31
C ILE A 342 20.59 4.47 -11.65
N VAL A 343 20.62 4.39 -10.32
CA VAL A 343 20.99 3.14 -9.62
C VAL A 343 20.01 2.01 -9.93
N SER A 344 18.71 2.27 -9.83
CA SER A 344 17.67 1.25 -10.08
C SER A 344 17.62 0.76 -11.53
N ASN A 345 18.16 1.53 -12.48
CA ASN A 345 18.15 1.19 -13.91
C ASN A 345 19.56 1.02 -14.49
N PHE A 346 20.59 0.90 -13.65
CA PHE A 346 21.98 1.10 -14.05
C PHE A 346 22.40 0.27 -15.28
N ASN A 347 22.05 -1.01 -15.29
CA ASN A 347 22.40 -1.95 -16.37
C ASN A 347 21.69 -1.65 -17.71
N ASN A 348 20.57 -0.92 -17.67
CA ASN A 348 19.78 -0.56 -18.84
C ASN A 348 20.17 0.82 -19.41
N LEU A 349 21.11 1.52 -18.77
CA LEU A 349 21.55 2.85 -19.17
C LEU A 349 22.87 2.80 -19.95
N PRO A 350 23.09 3.70 -20.92
CA PRO A 350 24.37 3.82 -21.61
C PRO A 350 25.44 4.39 -20.69
N HIS A 351 26.69 4.25 -21.12
CA HIS A 351 27.86 4.63 -20.34
C HIS A 351 27.84 6.08 -19.85
N ASP A 352 27.44 7.04 -20.70
CA ASP A 352 27.43 8.46 -20.33
C ASP A 352 26.45 8.75 -19.18
N ALA A 353 25.28 8.12 -19.19
CA ALA A 353 24.31 8.21 -18.09
C ALA A 353 24.82 7.53 -16.81
N GLN A 354 25.50 6.38 -16.94
CA GLN A 354 26.11 5.68 -15.81
C GLN A 354 27.23 6.50 -15.15
N ILE A 355 28.02 7.26 -15.91
CA ILE A 355 29.12 8.09 -15.38
C ILE A 355 28.61 9.16 -14.42
N LEU A 356 27.41 9.71 -14.64
CA LEU A 356 26.81 10.73 -13.78
C LEU A 356 26.70 10.29 -12.32
N LEU A 357 26.51 9.00 -12.07
CA LEU A 357 26.41 8.46 -10.72
C LEU A 357 27.67 8.73 -9.90
N LYS A 358 28.87 8.75 -10.52
CA LYS A 358 30.12 9.07 -9.82
C LYS A 358 30.16 10.52 -9.36
N GLY A 359 29.67 11.45 -10.19
CA GLY A 359 29.55 12.86 -9.85
C GLY A 359 28.56 13.06 -8.71
N LEU A 360 27.38 12.46 -8.81
CA LEU A 360 26.34 12.51 -7.79
C LEU A 360 26.76 11.86 -6.46
N ALA A 361 27.61 10.82 -6.50
CA ALA A 361 28.17 10.21 -5.28
C ALA A 361 29.14 11.15 -4.54
N LEU A 362 29.67 12.16 -5.23
CA LEU A 362 30.54 13.21 -4.71
C LEU A 362 29.82 14.56 -4.62
N ASP A 363 28.48 14.59 -4.75
CA ASP A 363 27.68 15.81 -4.65
C ASP A 363 28.00 16.57 -3.37
N ASP A 364 27.91 17.90 -3.36
CA ASP A 364 28.19 18.69 -2.16
C ASP A 364 27.15 18.47 -1.05
N GLU A 365 25.91 18.13 -1.45
CA GLU A 365 24.77 17.94 -0.56
C GLU A 365 24.66 16.50 -0.07
N TRP A 366 24.64 16.35 1.25
CA TRP A 366 24.64 15.05 1.91
C TRP A 366 23.39 14.23 1.61
N PHE A 367 22.27 14.89 1.33
CA PHE A 367 21.02 14.23 1.00
C PHE A 367 21.11 13.46 -0.31
N VAL A 368 21.78 14.01 -1.33
CA VAL A 368 22.01 13.34 -2.63
C VAL A 368 22.90 12.12 -2.42
N ARG A 369 24.02 12.30 -1.72
CA ARG A 369 24.96 11.24 -1.37
C ARG A 369 24.29 10.10 -0.60
N ARG A 370 23.47 10.43 0.40
CA ARG A 370 22.67 9.45 1.15
C ARG A 370 21.69 8.71 0.26
N THR A 371 20.96 9.40 -0.61
CA THR A 371 19.99 8.79 -1.52
C THR A 371 20.65 7.73 -2.43
N ILE A 372 21.89 7.99 -2.87
CA ILE A 372 22.67 7.01 -3.63
C ILE A 372 23.02 5.79 -2.78
N ALA A 373 23.52 6.00 -1.56
CA ALA A 373 23.82 4.90 -0.65
C ALA A 373 22.59 4.00 -0.46
N THR A 374 21.43 4.62 -0.16
CA THR A 374 20.16 3.91 0.00
C THR A 374 19.76 3.18 -1.27
N ALA A 375 19.82 3.83 -2.44
CA ALA A 375 19.46 3.19 -3.70
C ALA A 375 20.37 1.98 -4.03
N ILE A 376 21.67 2.08 -3.75
CA ILE A 376 22.62 0.97 -3.95
C ILE A 376 22.27 -0.21 -3.03
N ILE A 377 21.88 0.04 -1.78
CA ILE A 377 21.48 -1.00 -0.83
C ILE A 377 20.14 -1.64 -1.25
N GLU A 378 19.15 -0.82 -1.61
CA GLU A 378 17.83 -1.30 -2.07
C GLU A 378 17.93 -2.15 -3.35
N ASN A 379 18.92 -1.89 -4.20
CA ASN A 379 19.15 -2.58 -5.47
C ASN A 379 20.48 -3.34 -5.44
N TYR A 380 20.89 -3.84 -4.28
CA TYR A 380 22.26 -4.33 -4.07
C TYR A 380 22.61 -5.47 -5.03
N GLU A 381 21.76 -6.50 -5.12
CA GLU A 381 21.97 -7.66 -5.99
C GLU A 381 22.07 -7.27 -7.48
N ASP A 382 21.26 -6.32 -7.92
CA ASP A 382 21.22 -5.87 -9.32
C ASP A 382 22.32 -4.84 -9.65
N SER A 383 22.90 -4.18 -8.64
CA SER A 383 23.93 -3.16 -8.80
C SER A 383 25.28 -3.78 -9.18
N PRO A 384 25.95 -3.34 -10.26
CA PRO A 384 27.29 -3.82 -10.58
C PRO A 384 28.32 -3.53 -9.49
N LEU A 385 29.37 -4.36 -9.41
CA LEU A 385 30.43 -4.23 -8.39
C LEU A 385 31.04 -2.82 -8.32
N HIS A 386 31.26 -2.16 -9.47
CA HIS A 386 31.82 -0.81 -9.49
C HIS A 386 30.86 0.26 -8.97
N VAL A 387 29.54 0.04 -9.07
CA VAL A 387 28.51 0.88 -8.45
C VAL A 387 28.50 0.65 -6.94
N ARG A 388 28.51 -0.62 -6.50
CA ARG A 388 28.61 -0.98 -5.06
C ARG A 388 29.83 -0.34 -4.42
N ARG A 389 30.96 -0.27 -5.14
CA ARG A 389 32.20 0.41 -4.69
C ARG A 389 32.05 1.90 -4.42
N LEU A 390 31.02 2.57 -4.94
CA LEU A 390 30.75 3.97 -4.62
C LEU A 390 30.39 4.17 -3.14
N LEU A 391 29.89 3.13 -2.46
CA LEU A 391 29.63 3.18 -1.01
C LEU A 391 30.86 3.62 -0.21
N LYS A 392 32.07 3.27 -0.67
CA LYS A 392 33.33 3.65 -0.02
C LYS A 392 33.54 5.16 0.07
N VAL A 393 32.95 5.93 -0.84
CA VAL A 393 33.03 7.41 -0.82
C VAL A 393 32.44 7.95 0.49
N PHE A 394 31.43 7.29 1.04
CA PHE A 394 30.77 7.72 2.26
C PHE A 394 31.58 7.47 3.53
N ALA A 395 32.68 6.71 3.49
CA ALA A 395 33.48 6.41 4.69
C ALA A 395 34.17 7.64 5.29
N LYS A 396 34.44 8.65 4.46
CA LYS A 396 35.09 9.90 4.86
C LYS A 396 34.19 11.12 4.67
N ASP A 397 32.88 10.89 4.57
CA ASP A 397 31.91 11.96 4.41
C ASP A 397 32.02 12.97 5.55
N LYS A 398 31.74 14.26 5.32
CA LYS A 398 31.75 15.26 6.39
C LYS A 398 30.57 15.08 7.36
N TYR A 399 29.45 14.50 6.91
CA TYR A 399 28.25 14.30 7.73
C TYR A 399 28.20 12.90 8.34
N ASN A 400 27.81 12.86 9.61
CA ASN A 400 27.72 11.61 10.38
C ASN A 400 26.68 10.66 9.80
N ASP A 401 25.56 11.17 9.27
CA ASP A 401 24.49 10.32 8.72
C ASP A 401 24.98 9.48 7.54
N ALA A 402 25.73 10.06 6.61
CA ALA A 402 26.28 9.33 5.47
C ALA A 402 27.26 8.22 5.92
N ARG A 403 28.14 8.53 6.88
CA ARG A 403 29.07 7.55 7.46
C ARG A 403 28.32 6.44 8.25
N GLY A 404 27.27 6.81 8.98
CA GLY A 404 26.39 5.88 9.70
C GLY A 404 25.67 4.92 8.77
N TRP A 405 25.03 5.45 7.71
CA TRP A 405 24.37 4.64 6.68
C TRP A 405 25.32 3.66 5.99
N LEU A 406 26.57 4.07 5.74
CA LEU A 406 27.58 3.15 5.22
C LEU A 406 27.82 1.96 6.15
N SER A 407 27.85 2.17 7.48
CA SER A 407 28.05 1.05 8.43
C SER A 407 26.93 0.01 8.33
N SER A 408 25.67 0.45 8.22
CA SER A 408 24.51 -0.42 8.02
C SER A 408 24.60 -1.15 6.69
N ALA A 409 24.97 -0.45 5.61
CA ALA A 409 25.16 -1.03 4.29
C ALA A 409 26.20 -2.16 4.30
N ILE A 410 27.35 -1.90 4.94
CA ILE A 410 28.44 -2.87 5.01
C ILE A 410 28.01 -4.11 5.79
N ALA A 411 27.34 -3.94 6.93
CA ALA A 411 26.96 -5.07 7.76
C ALA A 411 25.88 -5.94 7.10
N SER A 412 24.90 -5.34 6.42
CA SER A 412 23.79 -6.05 5.79
C SER A 412 24.17 -6.79 4.50
N HIS A 413 25.24 -6.37 3.83
CA HIS A 413 25.74 -7.02 2.61
C HIS A 413 27.22 -7.40 2.73
N PHE A 414 27.61 -7.86 3.92
CA PHE A 414 29.02 -8.02 4.25
C PHE A 414 29.73 -8.98 3.29
N ASN A 415 29.17 -10.17 3.07
CA ASN A 415 29.82 -11.24 2.29
C ASN A 415 29.89 -10.93 0.80
N GLU A 416 29.04 -10.03 0.32
CA GLU A 416 28.95 -9.65 -1.08
C GLU A 416 29.83 -8.43 -1.42
N LEU A 417 30.37 -7.75 -0.40
CA LEU A 417 31.24 -6.58 -0.57
C LEU A 417 32.70 -6.99 -0.73
N GLY A 418 33.46 -6.19 -1.47
CA GLY A 418 34.92 -6.35 -1.52
C GLY A 418 35.56 -6.04 -0.17
N GLU A 419 36.67 -6.72 0.13
CA GLU A 419 37.43 -6.57 1.39
C GLU A 419 37.78 -5.10 1.69
N ASP A 420 38.01 -4.29 0.66
CA ASP A 420 38.36 -2.88 0.80
C ASP A 420 37.20 -2.00 1.31
N ILE A 421 35.95 -2.42 1.08
CA ILE A 421 34.73 -1.79 1.60
C ILE A 421 34.40 -2.37 2.97
N GLN A 422 34.48 -3.71 3.13
CA GLN A 422 34.25 -4.38 4.42
C GLN A 422 35.09 -3.77 5.54
N LYS A 423 36.40 -3.56 5.28
CA LYS A 423 37.33 -2.95 6.25
C LYS A 423 36.94 -1.54 6.69
N GLN A 424 36.09 -0.82 5.94
CA GLN A 424 35.61 0.49 6.38
C GLN A 424 34.78 0.36 7.66
N LEU A 425 34.13 -0.78 7.93
CA LEU A 425 33.38 -0.99 9.17
C LEU A 425 34.28 -0.91 10.41
N LEU A 426 35.52 -1.43 10.31
CA LEU A 426 36.54 -1.30 11.37
C LEU A 426 36.93 0.16 11.57
N THR A 427 37.16 0.90 10.48
CA THR A 427 37.50 2.34 10.54
C THR A 427 36.35 3.17 11.13
N LEU A 428 35.10 2.86 10.79
CA LEU A 428 33.92 3.55 11.30
C LEU A 428 33.69 3.26 12.80
N ALA A 429 34.12 2.10 13.31
CA ALA A 429 34.09 1.80 14.74
C ALA A 429 35.01 2.70 15.56
N GLU A 430 35.99 3.35 14.91
CA GLU A 430 36.92 4.33 15.50
C GLU A 430 36.59 5.77 15.08
N ASP A 431 35.43 6.02 14.45
CA ASP A 431 35.07 7.35 13.96
C ASP A 431 35.05 8.36 15.10
N LYS A 432 35.48 9.60 14.82
CA LYS A 432 35.47 10.69 15.81
C LYS A 432 34.08 10.97 16.38
N SER A 433 33.02 10.72 15.61
CA SER A 433 31.64 10.94 16.02
C SER A 433 31.06 9.71 16.72
N SER A 434 30.58 9.89 17.95
CA SER A 434 29.86 8.84 18.67
C SER A 434 28.55 8.43 17.98
N VAL A 435 27.95 9.30 17.17
CA VAL A 435 26.79 8.93 16.34
C VAL A 435 27.19 7.81 15.37
N VAL A 436 28.31 7.96 14.66
CA VAL A 436 28.77 6.95 13.69
C VAL A 436 29.12 5.64 14.39
N ARG A 437 29.88 5.71 15.49
CA ARG A 437 30.21 4.50 16.28
C ARG A 437 28.98 3.80 16.85
N GLY A 438 27.95 4.55 17.24
CA GLY A 438 26.65 4.00 17.64
C GLY A 438 25.91 3.28 16.51
N TRP A 439 25.98 3.81 15.28
CA TRP A 439 25.42 3.13 14.09
C TRP A 439 26.19 1.85 13.77
N VAL A 440 27.52 1.83 13.93
CA VAL A 440 28.32 0.61 13.80
C VAL A 440 27.87 -0.44 14.81
N ALA A 441 27.64 -0.04 16.08
CA ALA A 441 27.13 -0.96 17.10
C ALA A 441 25.79 -1.57 16.68
N CYS A 442 24.86 -0.75 16.18
CA CYS A 442 23.59 -1.23 15.65
C CYS A 442 23.80 -2.21 14.49
N ALA A 443 24.56 -1.79 13.48
CA ALA A 443 24.82 -2.57 12.27
C ALA A 443 25.43 -3.95 12.56
N VAL A 444 26.40 -4.02 13.48
CA VAL A 444 27.05 -5.28 13.85
C VAL A 444 26.10 -6.21 14.61
N ILE A 445 25.25 -5.69 15.50
CA ILE A 445 24.26 -6.51 16.21
C ILE A 445 23.18 -7.02 15.25
N SER A 446 22.59 -6.15 14.44
CA SER A 446 21.48 -6.55 13.55
C SER A 446 21.91 -7.61 12.51
N ASN A 447 23.21 -7.68 12.21
CA ASN A 447 23.78 -8.63 11.24
C ASN A 447 24.77 -9.62 11.88
N TYR A 448 24.69 -9.84 13.19
CA TYR A 448 25.71 -10.58 13.97
C TYR A 448 26.12 -11.91 13.31
N HIS A 449 25.17 -12.76 12.94
CA HIS A 449 25.44 -14.08 12.39
C HIS A 449 26.04 -14.06 10.97
N SER A 450 25.83 -12.97 10.23
CA SER A 450 26.36 -12.80 8.87
C SER A 450 27.80 -12.27 8.87
N LEU A 451 28.31 -11.84 10.03
CA LEU A 451 29.62 -11.19 10.16
C LEU A 451 30.72 -12.16 10.66
N PRO A 452 31.94 -12.07 10.10
CA PRO A 452 33.09 -12.80 10.63
C PRO A 452 33.40 -12.43 12.09
N SER A 453 34.12 -13.31 12.79
CA SER A 453 34.49 -13.14 14.21
C SER A 453 35.17 -11.79 14.49
N ASP A 454 36.07 -11.36 13.60
CA ASP A 454 36.86 -10.14 13.80
C ASP A 454 36.00 -8.87 13.78
N TYR A 455 34.90 -8.89 13.02
CA TYR A 455 33.93 -7.79 12.98
C TYR A 455 32.93 -7.86 14.13
N ARG A 456 32.53 -9.07 14.54
CA ARG A 456 31.74 -9.26 15.78
C ARG A 456 32.51 -8.81 17.02
N ALA A 457 33.84 -8.95 17.02
CA ALA A 457 34.69 -8.50 18.13
C ALA A 457 34.63 -6.97 18.35
N LEU A 458 34.21 -6.18 17.36
CA LEU A 458 33.97 -4.74 17.52
C LEU A 458 32.98 -4.43 18.65
N LEU A 459 32.03 -5.33 18.95
CA LEU A 459 31.08 -5.14 20.03
C LEU A 459 31.78 -4.99 21.40
N SER A 460 32.89 -5.70 21.62
CA SER A 460 33.68 -5.59 22.85
C SER A 460 34.38 -4.24 22.98
N GLN A 461 34.85 -3.69 21.86
CA GLN A 461 35.41 -2.34 21.79
C GLN A 461 34.31 -1.30 22.07
N LEU A 462 33.16 -1.42 21.39
CA LEU A 462 32.05 -0.47 21.48
C LEU A 462 31.36 -0.50 22.86
N ALA A 463 31.37 -1.64 23.55
CA ALA A 463 30.91 -1.74 24.95
C ALA A 463 31.85 -1.05 25.95
N LYS A 464 33.07 -0.70 25.54
CA LYS A 464 34.06 0.06 26.32
C LYS A 464 34.27 1.46 25.76
N ASP A 465 33.42 1.89 24.82
CA ASP A 465 33.53 3.20 24.20
C ASP A 465 33.46 4.31 25.27
N SER A 466 34.25 5.36 25.11
CA SER A 466 34.23 6.51 26.02
C SER A 466 32.86 7.21 26.08
N ASP A 467 32.12 7.24 24.97
CA ASP A 467 30.82 7.91 24.88
C ASP A 467 29.70 6.93 25.26
N ALA A 468 28.95 7.29 26.30
CA ALA A 468 27.87 6.48 26.82
C ALA A 468 26.69 6.33 25.84
N ASN A 469 26.56 7.19 24.82
CA ASN A 469 25.54 7.03 23.79
C ASN A 469 25.86 5.85 22.88
N VAL A 470 27.14 5.58 22.59
CA VAL A 470 27.55 4.40 21.82
C VAL A 470 27.18 3.12 22.57
N ARG A 471 27.53 3.07 23.86
CA ARG A 471 27.21 1.93 24.75
C ARG A 471 25.70 1.75 24.92
N ALA A 472 24.93 2.85 24.97
CA ALA A 472 23.47 2.81 25.05
C ALA A 472 22.80 2.35 23.73
N SER A 473 23.34 2.74 22.57
CA SER A 473 22.89 2.24 21.26
C SER A 473 23.13 0.74 21.14
N LEU A 474 24.33 0.27 21.51
CA LEU A 474 24.66 -1.15 21.58
C LEU A 474 23.65 -1.92 22.44
N THR A 475 23.39 -1.43 23.67
CA THR A 475 22.45 -2.06 24.60
C THR A 475 21.03 -2.13 24.02
N SER A 476 20.57 -1.03 23.42
CA SER A 476 19.25 -0.97 22.80
C SER A 476 19.11 -2.00 21.68
N GLU A 477 20.10 -2.08 20.79
CA GLU A 477 20.04 -2.98 19.63
C GLU A 477 20.07 -4.45 20.04
N ILE A 478 20.88 -4.83 21.03
CA ILE A 478 20.93 -6.21 21.57
C ILE A 478 19.52 -6.67 21.95
N GLY A 479 18.76 -5.82 22.64
CA GLY A 479 17.41 -6.16 23.06
C GLY A 479 16.39 -6.26 21.93
N LEU A 480 16.60 -5.53 20.83
CA LEU A 480 15.65 -5.44 19.71
C LEU A 480 15.85 -6.54 18.68
N SER A 481 17.11 -6.85 18.35
CA SER A 481 17.45 -7.52 17.10
C SER A 481 18.04 -8.92 17.27
N MET A 482 18.41 -9.32 18.50
CA MET A 482 18.97 -10.65 18.75
C MET A 482 17.90 -11.65 19.18
N ALA A 483 17.85 -12.79 18.48
CA ALA A 483 17.01 -13.94 18.85
C ALA A 483 17.76 -14.94 19.74
N GLU A 484 19.06 -15.09 19.49
CA GLU A 484 19.98 -15.95 20.24
C GLU A 484 21.08 -15.10 20.88
N PHE A 485 21.57 -15.56 22.04
CA PHE A 485 22.56 -14.84 22.85
C PHE A 485 23.80 -15.70 23.06
N PRO A 486 24.79 -15.61 22.15
CA PRO A 486 26.09 -16.25 22.32
C PRO A 486 26.77 -15.80 23.62
N LEU A 487 27.75 -16.58 24.08
CA LEU A 487 28.46 -16.30 25.33
C LEU A 487 29.09 -14.90 25.33
N GLU A 488 29.69 -14.49 24.21
CA GLU A 488 30.33 -13.19 24.08
C GLU A 488 29.32 -12.04 24.26
N VAL A 489 28.11 -12.17 23.71
CA VAL A 489 27.04 -11.17 23.88
C VAL A 489 26.48 -11.20 25.30
N THR A 490 26.36 -12.38 25.89
CA THR A 490 25.94 -12.56 27.29
C THR A 490 26.90 -11.83 28.23
N GLU A 491 28.21 -11.96 28.03
CA GLU A 491 29.23 -11.24 28.79
C GLU A 491 29.11 -9.71 28.60
N LEU A 492 28.83 -9.24 27.38
CA LEU A 492 28.58 -7.82 27.12
C LEU A 492 27.34 -7.30 27.85
N ILE A 493 26.26 -8.07 27.88
CA ILE A 493 25.05 -7.73 28.66
C ILE A 493 25.39 -7.57 30.14
N LEU A 494 26.12 -8.53 30.72
CA LEU A 494 26.55 -8.47 32.11
C LEU A 494 27.44 -7.24 32.38
N GLN A 495 28.39 -6.94 31.48
CA GLN A 495 29.23 -5.75 31.57
C GLN A 495 28.39 -4.46 31.53
N LEU A 496 27.52 -4.29 30.53
CA LEU A 496 26.71 -3.09 30.31
C LEU A 496 25.66 -2.89 31.40
N SER A 497 25.21 -3.96 32.08
CA SER A 497 24.32 -3.87 33.24
C SER A 497 24.96 -3.16 34.43
N LYS A 498 26.30 -3.13 34.49
CA LYS A 498 27.12 -2.50 35.53
C LYS A 498 27.81 -1.23 35.05
N ASP A 499 27.41 -0.71 33.89
CA ASP A 499 27.99 0.50 33.30
C ASP A 499 27.93 1.67 34.29
N PRO A 500 28.97 2.52 34.42
CA PRO A 500 28.93 3.66 35.34
C PRO A 500 27.80 4.66 35.00
N GLU A 501 27.43 4.78 33.73
CA GLU A 501 26.46 5.77 33.27
C GLU A 501 25.03 5.23 33.31
N SER A 502 24.13 5.95 33.99
CA SER A 502 22.75 5.53 34.17
C SER A 502 21.99 5.41 32.84
N GLN A 503 22.36 6.21 31.83
CA GLN A 503 21.75 6.18 30.50
C GLN A 503 22.00 4.87 29.72
N VAL A 504 23.06 4.13 30.06
CA VAL A 504 23.33 2.80 29.49
C VAL A 504 22.50 1.77 30.25
N ARG A 505 22.61 1.76 31.59
CA ARG A 505 21.91 0.81 32.45
C ARG A 505 20.39 0.87 32.33
N VAL A 506 19.81 2.06 32.09
CA VAL A 506 18.35 2.23 31.94
C VAL A 506 17.76 1.47 30.74
N ARG A 507 18.57 1.09 29.74
CA ARG A 507 18.12 0.29 28.60
C ARG A 507 18.05 -1.21 28.91
N MET A 508 18.83 -1.66 29.89
CA MET A 508 19.01 -3.08 30.21
C MET A 508 17.73 -3.80 30.65
N PRO A 509 16.79 -3.20 31.41
CA PRO A 509 15.56 -3.89 31.77
C PRO A 509 14.74 -4.34 30.56
N ASP A 510 14.70 -3.56 29.48
CA ASP A 510 14.00 -3.95 28.25
C ASP A 510 14.71 -5.12 27.56
N VAL A 511 16.05 -5.10 27.51
CA VAL A 511 16.85 -6.19 26.94
C VAL A 511 16.54 -7.51 27.64
N VAL A 512 16.60 -7.53 28.98
CA VAL A 512 16.44 -8.76 29.76
C VAL A 512 14.98 -9.22 29.78
N THR A 513 14.03 -8.32 29.97
CA THR A 513 12.59 -8.72 30.08
C THR A 513 12.00 -9.15 28.73
N ARG A 514 12.34 -8.47 27.63
CA ARG A 514 11.88 -8.84 26.28
C ARG A 514 12.41 -10.20 25.84
N ASN A 515 13.62 -10.56 26.28
CA ASN A 515 14.31 -11.78 25.85
C ASN A 515 14.46 -12.82 26.97
N TYR A 516 13.72 -12.65 28.08
CA TYR A 516 13.88 -13.44 29.31
C TYR A 516 13.96 -14.96 29.07
N PRO A 517 13.09 -15.59 28.26
CA PRO A 517 13.14 -17.05 28.05
C PRO A 517 14.39 -17.54 27.31
N ASN A 518 15.05 -16.66 26.55
CA ASN A 518 16.19 -16.99 25.69
C ASN A 518 17.53 -16.60 26.35
N LEU A 519 17.48 -15.99 27.53
CA LEU A 519 18.66 -15.54 28.26
C LEU A 519 19.02 -16.55 29.36
N PRO A 520 20.33 -16.75 29.63
CA PRO A 520 20.75 -17.62 30.72
C PRO A 520 20.41 -17.00 32.08
N GLU A 521 20.26 -17.86 33.10
CA GLU A 521 19.84 -17.47 34.45
C GLU A 521 20.74 -16.38 35.07
N GLU A 522 22.03 -16.40 34.76
CA GLU A 522 22.98 -15.39 35.22
C GLU A 522 22.64 -13.97 34.74
N VAL A 523 22.07 -13.82 33.54
CA VAL A 523 21.62 -12.52 33.01
C VAL A 523 20.30 -12.09 33.65
N HIS A 524 19.44 -13.03 34.05
CA HIS A 524 18.22 -12.68 34.78
C HIS A 524 18.53 -11.96 36.09
N ARG A 525 19.65 -12.31 36.74
CA ARG A 525 20.12 -11.66 37.98
C ARG A 525 20.37 -10.16 37.80
N CYS A 526 20.70 -9.70 36.59
CA CYS A 526 20.82 -8.27 36.30
C CYS A 526 19.56 -7.48 36.65
N LEU A 527 18.36 -8.06 36.51
CA LEU A 527 17.12 -7.36 36.88
C LEU A 527 17.03 -7.09 38.39
N TYR A 528 17.55 -8.00 39.22
CA TYR A 528 17.58 -7.85 40.67
C TYR A 528 18.62 -6.81 41.10
N ASP A 529 19.78 -6.78 40.44
CA ASP A 529 20.80 -5.75 40.67
C ASP A 529 20.29 -4.36 40.25
N LEU A 530 19.64 -4.26 39.09
CA LEU A 530 19.04 -3.01 38.58
C LEU A 530 17.84 -2.57 39.42
N ALA A 531 17.09 -3.49 40.03
CA ALA A 531 16.03 -3.16 40.99
C ALA A 531 16.58 -2.48 42.25
N GLN A 532 17.87 -2.69 42.56
CA GLN A 532 18.58 -2.05 43.67
C GLN A 532 19.38 -0.82 43.24
N ASP A 533 19.37 -0.46 41.95
CA ASP A 533 20.19 0.62 41.40
C ASP A 533 19.96 1.94 42.16
N SER A 534 21.01 2.74 42.29
CA SER A 534 20.96 4.09 42.86
C SER A 534 19.94 5.01 42.16
N SER A 535 19.81 4.89 40.83
CA SER A 535 18.91 5.72 40.02
C SER A 535 17.46 5.27 40.16
N LEU A 536 16.58 6.22 40.51
CA LEU A 536 15.14 5.97 40.59
C LEU A 536 14.55 5.60 39.22
N ASP A 537 15.06 6.18 38.15
CA ASP A 537 14.56 5.95 36.79
C ASP A 537 14.84 4.52 36.33
N ILE A 538 16.00 3.96 36.68
CA ILE A 538 16.33 2.56 36.43
C ILE A 538 15.38 1.65 37.19
N ARG A 539 15.18 1.88 38.50
CA ARG A 539 14.25 1.07 39.30
C ARG A 539 12.82 1.12 38.75
N ARG A 540 12.36 2.31 38.33
CA ARG A 540 11.05 2.48 37.67
C ARG A 540 10.98 1.72 36.35
N LYS A 541 12.05 1.77 35.55
CA LYS A 541 12.13 1.07 34.27
C LYS A 541 12.11 -0.45 34.47
N VAL A 542 12.80 -0.99 35.48
CA VAL A 542 12.71 -2.41 35.87
C VAL A 542 11.25 -2.80 36.16
N ALA A 543 10.57 -2.07 37.04
CA ALA A 543 9.16 -2.35 37.32
C ALA A 543 8.31 -2.32 36.04
N TYR A 544 8.42 -1.25 35.25
CA TYR A 544 7.66 -1.09 34.01
C TYR A 544 7.90 -2.21 33.00
N SER A 545 9.16 -2.55 32.71
CA SER A 545 9.51 -3.55 31.70
C SER A 545 9.09 -4.95 32.15
N THR A 546 9.23 -5.27 33.43
CA THR A 546 8.78 -6.55 34.00
C THR A 546 7.25 -6.73 33.91
N PHE A 547 6.47 -5.66 34.06
CA PHE A 547 5.02 -5.67 33.87
C PHE A 547 4.58 -5.59 32.40
N SER A 548 5.41 -5.03 31.53
CA SER A 548 5.10 -4.97 30.09
C SER A 548 5.23 -6.33 29.41
N TRP A 549 5.99 -7.25 30.00
CA TRP A 549 6.28 -8.58 29.46
C TRP A 549 5.87 -9.72 30.41
N LEU A 550 4.64 -9.64 30.97
CA LEU A 550 4.08 -10.64 31.91
C LEU A 550 4.12 -12.08 31.40
N SER A 551 3.97 -12.29 30.09
CA SER A 551 4.00 -13.62 29.49
C SER A 551 5.40 -14.24 29.44
N LYS A 552 6.45 -13.43 29.57
CA LYS A 552 7.85 -13.86 29.43
C LYS A 552 8.58 -13.98 30.76
N VAL A 553 8.34 -13.06 31.70
CA VAL A 553 9.01 -13.04 33.00
C VAL A 553 8.18 -13.84 34.02
N PRO A 554 8.69 -14.90 34.66
CA PRO A 554 7.91 -15.72 35.61
C PRO A 554 7.36 -14.92 36.79
N GLU A 555 6.14 -15.26 37.24
CA GLU A 555 5.43 -14.54 38.32
C GLU A 555 6.24 -14.39 39.59
N LYS A 556 6.92 -15.47 40.01
CA LYS A 556 7.80 -15.45 41.19
C LYS A 556 8.90 -14.39 41.06
N ALA A 557 9.59 -14.34 39.92
CA ALA A 557 10.64 -13.35 39.68
C ALA A 557 10.08 -11.92 39.67
N ARG A 558 8.88 -11.71 39.10
CA ARG A 558 8.21 -10.40 39.13
C ARG A 558 7.92 -9.95 40.57
N GLN A 559 7.40 -10.85 41.40
CA GLN A 559 7.06 -10.53 42.78
C GLN A 559 8.31 -10.17 43.61
N GLU A 560 9.37 -10.96 43.49
CA GLU A 560 10.65 -10.68 44.17
C GLU A 560 11.23 -9.31 43.75
N ILE A 561 11.25 -9.01 42.45
CA ILE A 561 11.70 -7.71 41.93
C ILE A 561 10.89 -6.56 42.50
N LEU A 562 9.56 -6.71 42.61
CA LEU A 562 8.69 -5.67 43.16
C LEU A 562 8.96 -5.39 44.63
N ASP A 563 9.17 -6.45 45.41
CA ASP A 563 9.42 -6.33 46.83
C ASP A 563 10.76 -5.62 47.08
N ILE A 564 11.80 -5.93 46.29
CA ILE A 564 13.09 -5.21 46.30
C ILE A 564 12.89 -3.71 46.01
N ILE A 565 12.10 -3.37 44.98
CA ILE A 565 11.87 -1.97 44.60
C ILE A 565 11.12 -1.21 45.72
N LYS A 566 10.11 -1.83 46.34
CA LYS A 566 9.35 -1.24 47.45
C LYS A 566 10.25 -0.98 48.66
N GLU A 567 11.07 -1.96 49.04
CA GLU A 567 12.02 -1.82 50.15
C GLU A 567 13.03 -0.69 49.93
N LYS A 568 13.49 -0.50 48.69
CA LYS A 568 14.39 0.61 48.34
C LYS A 568 13.69 1.97 48.28
N GLN A 569 12.40 2.02 47.96
CA GLN A 569 11.62 3.27 47.94
C GLN A 569 11.21 3.73 49.34
N GLY A 570 10.94 2.81 50.28
CA GLY A 570 10.61 3.13 51.68
C GLY A 570 11.79 3.55 52.56
N LYS A 571 13.02 3.60 52.03
CA LYS A 571 14.26 3.98 52.74
C LYS A 571 14.77 5.40 52.38
N LYS A 572 13.92 6.25 51.80
CA LYS A 572 14.13 7.70 51.61
C LYS A 572 12.95 8.44 52.21
#